data_AF-A0A0P4UJ65-F1
#
_entry.id   AF-A0A0P4UJ65-F1
#
_cell.length_a   1.000
_cell.length_b   1.000
_cell.length_c   1.000
_cell.angle_alpha   90.00
_cell.angle_beta   90.00
_cell.angle_gamma   90.00
#
_symmetry.space_group_name_H-M   'P 1'
#
loop_
_entity.id
_entity.type
_entity.pdbx_description
1 polymer ?
#
loop_
_entity_poly.entity_id
_entity_poly.type
_entity_poly.pdbx_seq_one_letter_code
_entity_poly.pdbx_strand_id
1 'polypeptide(L)'
;MPVATILTILANSHQTIDTINNTCTAKGLPPALKFGADITDIEGNQDYRFEGFGLIAGLPPKLAFWVHYKPDSSDHVALGRFTMPISIGKLSEIQSLVGQV
;
A
#
# COMPACT_ATOMS: atom_id res chain seq x y z
N MET A 1 6.06 -9.42 9.78
CA MET A 1 4.65 -8.94 9.91
C MET A 1 3.83 -9.54 8.78
N PRO A 2 2.55 -9.94 8.97
CA PRO A 2 1.79 -10.43 7.85
C PRO A 2 1.34 -9.23 7.01
N VAL A 3 1.91 -9.12 5.82
CA VAL A 3 1.50 -8.24 4.72
C VAL A 3 -0.04 -8.13 4.59
N ALA A 4 -0.75 -9.20 4.99
CA ALA A 4 -2.21 -9.28 5.10
C ALA A 4 -2.89 -8.06 5.76
N THR A 5 -2.42 -7.55 6.91
CA THR A 5 -3.11 -6.44 7.60
C THR A 5 -3.06 -5.13 6.81
N ILE A 6 -1.93 -4.85 6.16
CA ILE A 6 -1.76 -3.68 5.28
C ILE A 6 -2.62 -3.84 4.03
N LEU A 7 -2.67 -5.04 3.46
CA LEU A 7 -3.53 -5.34 2.31
C LEU A 7 -5.01 -5.18 2.65
N THR A 8 -5.47 -5.58 3.84
CA THR A 8 -6.86 -5.36 4.28
C THR A 8 -7.20 -3.88 4.42
N ILE A 9 -6.26 -3.05 4.89
CA ILE A 9 -6.48 -1.59 4.97
C ILE A 9 -6.50 -1.00 3.55
N LEU A 10 -5.58 -1.42 2.67
CA LEU A 10 -5.58 -1.03 1.25
C LEU A 10 -6.85 -1.45 0.52
N ALA A 11 -7.45 -2.61 0.85
CA ALA A 11 -8.69 -3.09 0.26
C ALA A 11 -9.88 -2.17 0.48
N ASN A 12 -9.84 -1.37 1.55
CA ASN A 12 -10.85 -0.35 1.78
C ASN A 12 -10.62 0.93 0.95
N SER A 13 -9.54 0.99 0.16
CA SER A 13 -9.14 2.16 -0.63
C SER A 13 -8.83 1.78 -2.09
N HIS A 14 -9.89 1.41 -2.81
CA HIS A 14 -9.88 1.13 -4.26
C HIS A 14 -9.10 2.17 -5.07
N GLN A 15 -9.36 3.45 -4.80
CA GLN A 15 -8.70 4.56 -5.48
C GLN A 15 -7.18 4.54 -5.30
N THR A 16 -6.68 4.13 -4.13
CA THR A 16 -5.24 4.02 -3.87
C THR A 16 -4.64 2.88 -4.68
N ILE A 17 -5.32 1.73 -4.73
CA ILE A 17 -4.92 0.56 -5.53
C ILE A 17 -4.83 0.93 -7.01
N ASP A 18 -5.87 1.59 -7.54
CA ASP A 18 -5.88 2.04 -8.93
C ASP A 18 -4.74 3.02 -9.20
N THR A 19 -4.46 3.94 -8.27
CA THR A 19 -3.35 4.90 -8.40
C THR A 19 -2.00 4.19 -8.44
N ILE A 20 -1.79 3.18 -7.59
CA ILE A 20 -0.56 2.37 -7.58
C ILE A 20 -0.44 1.61 -8.90
N ASN A 21 -1.46 0.88 -9.32
CA ASN A 21 -1.44 0.08 -10.55
C ASN A 21 -1.32 0.93 -11.83
N ASN A 22 -1.91 2.12 -11.86
CA ASN A 22 -1.70 3.08 -12.93
C ASN A 22 -0.25 3.57 -12.98
N THR A 23 0.39 3.75 -11.81
CA THR A 23 1.82 4.09 -11.72
C THR A 23 2.69 2.93 -12.20
N CYS A 24 2.33 1.68 -11.87
CA CYS A 24 2.99 0.49 -12.43
C CYS A 24 2.91 0.50 -13.97
N THR A 25 1.70 0.65 -14.50
CA THR A 25 1.42 0.65 -15.95
C THR A 25 2.20 1.75 -16.67
N ALA A 26 2.22 2.96 -16.11
CA ALA A 26 2.96 4.09 -16.69
C ALA A 26 4.49 3.85 -16.74
N LYS A 27 5.01 2.97 -15.89
CA LYS A 27 6.42 2.54 -15.87
C LYS A 27 6.67 1.24 -16.64
N GLY A 28 5.66 0.68 -17.31
CA GLY A 28 5.75 -0.59 -18.03
C GLY A 28 5.87 -1.82 -17.12
N LEU A 29 5.44 -1.70 -15.85
CA LEU A 29 5.53 -2.75 -14.85
C LEU A 29 4.18 -3.49 -14.67
N PRO A 30 4.20 -4.77 -14.25
CA PRO A 30 2.96 -5.49 -13.92
C PRO A 30 2.26 -4.80 -12.72
N PRO A 31 0.93 -4.93 -12.57
CA PRO A 31 0.22 -4.36 -11.42
C PRO A 31 0.78 -4.89 -10.10
N ALA A 32 0.85 -4.01 -9.09
CA ALA A 32 1.33 -4.34 -7.76
C ALA A 32 0.28 -5.07 -6.92
N LEU A 33 -1.00 -4.78 -7.17
CA LEU A 33 -2.14 -5.29 -6.42
C LEU A 33 -3.21 -5.76 -7.41
N LYS A 34 -3.87 -6.88 -7.13
CA LYS A 34 -5.01 -7.36 -7.91
C LYS A 34 -6.17 -7.66 -6.97
N PHE A 35 -7.38 -7.35 -7.40
CA PHE A 35 -8.58 -7.80 -6.70
C PHE A 35 -8.80 -9.29 -7.01
N GLY A 36 -9.07 -10.06 -5.96
CA GLY A 36 -9.46 -11.46 -6.05
C GLY A 36 -10.89 -11.62 -6.57
N ALA A 37 -11.47 -12.80 -6.34
CA ALA A 37 -12.86 -13.07 -6.73
C ALA A 37 -13.86 -12.16 -6.01
N ASP A 38 -13.54 -11.76 -4.77
CA ASP A 38 -14.29 -10.79 -3.98
C ASP A 38 -13.56 -9.45 -3.91
N ILE A 39 -14.33 -8.37 -3.88
CA ILE A 39 -13.83 -6.99 -3.80
C ILE A 39 -12.99 -6.71 -2.54
N THR A 40 -13.19 -7.53 -1.51
CA THR A 40 -12.45 -7.46 -0.23
C THR A 40 -11.16 -8.29 -0.24
N ASP A 41 -10.98 -9.13 -1.24
CA ASP A 41 -9.80 -9.98 -1.39
C ASP A 41 -8.78 -9.27 -2.28
N ILE A 42 -7.56 -9.11 -1.76
CA ILE A 42 -6.48 -8.44 -2.49
C ILE A 42 -5.25 -9.32 -2.48
N GLU A 43 -4.81 -9.64 -3.68
CA GLU A 43 -3.55 -10.32 -3.91
C GLU A 43 -2.45 -9.30 -4.22
N GLY A 44 -1.42 -9.28 -3.37
CA GLY A 44 -0.20 -8.52 -3.61
C GLY A 44 0.75 -9.29 -4.52
N ASN A 45 1.33 -8.59 -5.50
CA ASN A 45 2.40 -9.14 -6.31
C ASN A 45 3.71 -9.18 -5.48
N GLN A 46 4.33 -10.37 -5.39
CA GLN A 46 5.51 -10.62 -4.55
C GLN A 46 6.76 -9.86 -5.00
N ASP A 47 6.81 -9.43 -6.26
CA ASP A 47 7.89 -8.56 -6.73
C ASP A 47 7.84 -7.17 -6.09
N TYR A 48 6.73 -6.78 -5.47
CA TYR A 48 6.55 -5.47 -4.87
C TYR A 48 6.77 -5.49 -3.37
N ARG A 49 7.34 -4.40 -2.87
CA ARG A 49 7.48 -4.16 -1.44
C ARG A 49 6.91 -2.80 -1.08
N PHE A 50 6.19 -2.79 0.03
CA PHE A 50 5.58 -1.61 0.65
C PHE A 50 6.37 -1.30 1.93
N GLU A 51 6.94 -0.11 2.02
CA GLU A 51 7.87 0.26 3.09
C GLU A 51 7.64 1.71 3.57
N GLY A 52 8.30 2.10 4.67
CA GLY A 52 8.29 3.48 5.16
C GLY A 52 6.90 3.97 5.56
N PHE A 53 6.12 3.11 6.22
CA PHE A 53 4.79 3.43 6.71
C PHE A 53 4.86 4.57 7.73
N GLY A 54 4.00 5.58 7.57
CA GLY A 54 3.91 6.71 8.48
C GLY A 54 2.53 7.34 8.47
N LEU A 55 2.12 7.87 9.61
CA LEU A 55 0.86 8.61 9.74
C LEU A 55 1.07 10.08 9.41
N ILE A 56 0.25 10.61 8.51
CA ILE A 56 0.12 12.05 8.28
C ILE A 56 -1.06 12.54 9.11
N ALA A 57 -0.77 13.43 10.07
CA ALA A 57 -1.77 14.09 10.90
C ALA A 57 -2.68 14.98 10.05
N GLY A 58 -3.98 14.98 10.36
CA GLY A 58 -5.03 15.72 9.62
C GLY A 58 -6.41 15.12 9.89
N LEU A 59 -7.47 15.77 9.36
CA LEU A 59 -8.84 15.26 9.43
C LEU A 59 -9.43 15.13 8.00
N PRO A 60 -9.58 13.90 7.47
CA PRO A 60 -9.21 12.61 8.07
C PRO A 60 -7.69 12.37 8.07
N PRO A 61 -7.17 11.58 9.02
CA PRO A 61 -5.76 11.17 9.01
C PRO A 61 -5.45 10.32 7.79
N LYS A 62 -4.18 10.29 7.38
CA LYS A 62 -3.74 9.51 6.21
C LYS A 62 -2.58 8.59 6.57
N LEU A 63 -2.56 7.38 6.02
CA LEU A 63 -1.36 6.55 6.01
C LEU A 63 -0.55 6.88 4.77
N ALA A 64 0.75 7.06 4.92
CA ALA A 64 1.70 7.22 3.85
C ALA A 64 2.68 6.05 3.83
N PHE A 65 3.10 5.63 2.63
CA PHE A 65 4.07 4.56 2.45
C PHE A 65 4.72 4.67 1.07
N TRP A 66 5.85 4.00 0.90
CA TRP A 66 6.58 3.88 -0.36
C TRP A 66 6.32 2.52 -1.00
N VAL A 67 6.32 2.48 -2.32
CA VAL A 67 6.18 1.25 -3.11
C VAL A 67 7.37 1.09 -4.03
N HIS A 68 7.98 -0.09 -3.99
CA HIS A 68 9.16 -0.46 -4.77
C HIS A 68 8.90 -1.75 -5.54
N TYR A 69 9.34 -1.81 -6.80
CA TYR A 69 9.39 -3.03 -7.59
C TYR A 69 10.79 -3.63 -7.49
N LYS A 70 10.87 -4.92 -7.14
CA LYS A 70 12.10 -5.71 -6.93
C LYS A 70 13.21 -4.94 -6.19
N PRO A 71 12.97 -4.50 -4.94
CA PRO A 71 13.90 -3.67 -4.19
C PRO A 71 15.28 -4.28 -3.96
N ASP A 72 15.39 -5.62 -3.97
CA ASP A 72 16.64 -6.33 -3.76
C ASP A 72 17.32 -6.76 -5.07
N SER A 73 16.84 -6.28 -6.22
CA SER A 73 17.36 -6.61 -7.57
C SER A 73 17.99 -5.39 -8.26
N SER A 74 18.83 -5.66 -9.27
CA SER A 74 19.27 -4.64 -10.23
C SER A 74 18.12 -4.01 -11.02
N ASP A 75 16.98 -4.70 -11.10
CA ASP A 75 15.75 -4.23 -11.74
C ASP A 75 14.90 -3.32 -10.82
N HIS A 76 15.50 -2.80 -9.75
CA HIS A 76 14.79 -1.96 -8.78
C HIS A 76 14.17 -0.73 -9.45
N VAL A 77 12.86 -0.55 -9.23
CA VAL A 77 12.15 0.66 -9.63
C VAL A 77 11.40 1.22 -8.42
N ALA A 78 11.73 2.46 -8.04
CA ALA A 78 10.92 3.22 -7.10
C ALA A 78 9.64 3.72 -7.82
N LEU A 79 8.47 3.27 -7.36
CA LEU A 79 7.19 3.75 -7.89
C LEU A 79 6.85 5.10 -7.30
N GLY A 80 7.14 5.30 -6.02
CA GLY A 80 6.96 6.57 -5.33
C GLY A 80 6.26 6.40 -3.98
N ARG A 81 5.89 7.54 -3.41
CA ARG A 81 5.16 7.63 -2.14
C ARG A 81 3.67 7.76 -2.41
N PHE A 82 2.88 6.93 -1.76
CA PHE A 82 1.44 6.94 -1.84
C PHE A 82 0.85 7.33 -0.48
N THR A 83 -0.37 7.84 -0.51
CA THR A 83 -1.14 8.16 0.70
C THR A 83 -2.54 7.64 0.56
N MET A 84 -3.08 7.02 1.61
CA MET A 84 -4.49 6.65 1.68
C MET A 84 -5.16 7.28 2.90
N PRO A 85 -6.41 7.75 2.77
CA PRO A 85 -7.18 8.18 3.92
C PRO A 85 -7.48 6.98 4.82
N ILE A 86 -7.42 7.19 6.13
CA ILE A 86 -7.74 6.16 7.12
C ILE A 86 -8.90 6.63 7.98
N SER A 87 -9.85 5.74 8.23
CA SER A 87 -10.96 6.02 9.16
C SER A 87 -10.42 6.15 10.57
N ILE A 88 -10.90 7.15 11.33
CA ILE A 88 -10.47 7.40 12.71
C ILE A 88 -10.67 6.16 13.60
N GLY A 89 -11.72 5.37 13.34
CA GLY A 89 -11.96 4.10 14.05
C GLY A 89 -10.88 3.03 13.84
N LYS A 90 -10.05 3.14 12.79
CA LYS A 90 -8.90 2.25 12.53
C LYS A 90 -7.56 2.87 12.97
N LEU A 91 -7.58 4.05 13.59
CA LEU A 91 -6.36 4.78 13.92
C LEU A 91 -5.52 4.06 14.98
N SER A 92 -6.14 3.40 15.97
CA SER A 92 -5.44 2.64 17.01
C SER A 92 -4.75 1.39 16.46
N GLU A 93 -5.39 0.67 15.54
CA GLU A 93 -4.76 -0.44 14.80
C GLU A 93 -3.59 0.05 13.95
N ILE A 94 -3.70 1.23 13.33
CA ILE A 94 -2.61 1.75 12.49
C ILE A 94 -1.47 2.33 13.32
N GLN A 95 -1.76 2.96 14.47
CA GLN A 95 -0.73 3.44 15.39
C GLN A 95 0.09 2.28 15.97
N SER A 96 -0.54 1.14 16.29
CA SER A 96 0.20 -0.05 16.73
C SER A 96 1.05 -0.66 15.60
N LEU A 97 0.63 -0.54 14.33
CA LEU A 97 1.40 -0.96 13.16
C LEU A 97 2.61 -0.04 12.88
N VAL A 98 2.46 1.28 13.06
CA VAL A 98 3.54 2.25 12.79
C VAL A 98 4.53 2.34 13.95
N GLY A 99 4.09 2.13 15.21
CA GLY A 99 4.94 2.21 16.39
C GLY A 99 5.82 0.97 16.68
N GLN A 100 5.72 -0.09 15.88
CA GLN A 100 6.53 -1.31 16.00
C GLN A 100 7.71 -1.38 15.01
N VAL A 101 7.97 -0.29 14.28
CA VAL A 101 9.10 -0.17 13.34
C VAL A 101 10.22 0.66 13.96
#